data_AF-Q56YQ9-F1
#
_entry.id   AF-Q56YQ9-F1
#
_cell.length_a   1.000
_cell.length_b   1.000
_cell.length_c   1.000
_cell.angle_alpha   90.00
_cell.angle_beta   90.00
_cell.angle_gamma   90.00
#
_symmetry.space_group_name_H-M   'P 1'
#
loop_
_entity.id
_entity.type
_entity.pdbx_description
1 polymer ?
#
loop_
_entity_poly.entity_id
_entity_poly.type
_entity_poly.pdbx_seq_one_letter_code
_entity_poly.pdbx_strand_id
1 'polypeptide(L)'
;AVPGFEQAIQAYASHLLSLSYQKVPRSVLAEAVNMDGASLDKFIEQQVTNSGWIVEKEGGSIVLPQNEFNHPELKKNTGENVPLEHIARIFPILG
;
A
#
# COMPACT_ATOMS: atom_id res chain seq x y z
N ALA A 1 17.92 23.08 -5.40
CA ALA A 1 17.24 21.78 -5.47
C ALA A 1 18.29 20.68 -5.49
N VAL A 2 18.04 19.57 -4.78
CA VAL A 2 18.93 18.41 -4.83
C VAL A 2 18.56 17.58 -6.07
N PRO A 3 19.49 17.33 -7.01
CA PRO A 3 19.20 16.53 -8.20
C PRO A 3 18.64 15.15 -7.82
N GLY A 4 17.53 14.74 -8.44
CA GLY A 4 16.91 13.42 -8.21
C GLY A 4 16.01 13.32 -6.98
N PHE A 5 16.00 14.32 -6.10
CA PHE A 5 15.24 14.24 -4.84
C PHE A 5 13.74 14.07 -5.08
N GLU A 6 13.15 14.88 -5.95
CA GLU A 6 11.72 14.82 -6.24
C GLU A 6 11.32 13.47 -6.85
N GLN A 7 12.13 12.95 -7.78
CA GLN A 7 11.93 11.63 -8.36
C GLN A 7 11.98 10.52 -7.31
N ALA A 8 12.90 10.61 -6.34
CA ALA A 8 12.98 9.64 -5.24
C ALA A 8 11.75 9.68 -4.33
N ILE A 9 11.24 10.87 -4.02
CA ILE A 9 10.01 11.03 -3.22
C ILE A 9 8.80 10.46 -3.98
N GLN A 10 8.68 10.72 -5.28
CA GLN A 10 7.59 10.21 -6.12
C GLN A 10 7.61 8.69 -6.25
N ALA A 11 8.80 8.10 -6.41
CA ALA A 11 8.99 6.66 -6.42
C ALA A 11 8.59 6.04 -5.08
N TYR A 12 8.98 6.66 -3.97
CA TYR A 12 8.62 6.21 -2.63
C TYR A 12 7.12 6.28 -2.38
N ALA A 13 6.45 7.38 -2.74
CA ALA A 13 5.00 7.51 -2.63
C ALA A 13 4.26 6.43 -3.42
N SER A 14 4.67 6.19 -4.67
CA SER A 14 4.08 5.16 -5.53
C SER A 14 4.27 3.74 -4.99
N HIS A 15 5.43 3.49 -4.38
CA HIS A 15 5.70 2.22 -3.71
C HIS A 15 4.77 2.00 -2.51
N LEU A 16 4.64 2.99 -1.63
CA LEU A 16 3.74 2.89 -0.47
C LEU A 16 2.27 2.68 -0.88
N LEU A 17 1.80 3.38 -1.91
CA LEU A 17 0.45 3.18 -2.43
C LEU A 17 0.26 1.75 -2.93
N SER A 18 1.24 1.19 -3.65
CA SER A 18 1.20 -0.18 -4.17
C SER A 18 1.22 -1.24 -3.07
N LEU A 19 1.81 -0.95 -1.90
CA LEU A 19 1.76 -1.83 -0.73
C LEU A 19 0.45 -1.74 0.04
N SER A 20 -0.19 -0.57 0.04
CA SER A 20 -1.29 -0.27 0.96
C SER A 20 -2.67 -0.40 0.32
N TYR A 21 -2.77 -0.23 -0.99
CA TYR A 21 -4.03 -0.18 -1.71
C TYR A 21 -3.99 -1.05 -2.97
N GLN A 22 -5.12 -1.66 -3.32
CA GLN A 22 -5.31 -2.27 -4.65
C GLN A 22 -5.82 -1.26 -5.66
N LYS A 23 -6.43 -0.17 -5.21
CA LYS A 23 -7.10 0.80 -6.05
C LYS A 23 -7.01 2.19 -5.44
N VAL A 24 -6.63 3.17 -6.24
CA VAL A 24 -6.44 4.56 -5.79
C VAL A 24 -7.12 5.51 -6.80
N PRO A 25 -7.91 6.49 -6.35
CA PRO A 25 -8.42 7.53 -7.25
C PRO A 25 -7.28 8.33 -7.87
N ARG A 26 -7.42 8.74 -9.14
CA ARG A 26 -6.39 9.55 -9.81
C ARG A 26 -6.05 10.84 -9.07
N SER A 27 -7.02 11.49 -8.42
CA SER A 27 -6.77 12.70 -7.63
C SER A 27 -5.84 12.44 -6.44
N VAL A 28 -6.00 11.31 -5.75
CA VAL A 28 -5.14 10.93 -4.61
C VAL A 28 -3.73 10.61 -5.11
N LEU A 29 -3.60 9.94 -6.25
CA LEU A 29 -2.29 9.71 -6.87
C LEU A 29 -1.62 11.05 -7.22
N ALA A 30 -2.35 11.96 -7.87
CA ALA A 30 -1.86 13.28 -8.27
C ALA A 30 -1.26 14.05 -7.08
N GLU A 31 -1.98 14.07 -5.96
CA GLU A 31 -1.53 14.70 -4.71
C GLU A 31 -0.30 14.00 -4.13
N ALA A 32 -0.29 12.66 -4.09
CA ALA A 32 0.80 11.88 -3.50
C ALA A 32 2.12 12.02 -4.26
N VAL A 33 2.08 12.11 -5.59
CA VAL A 33 3.28 12.33 -6.43
C VAL A 33 3.54 13.81 -6.73
N ASN A 34 2.65 14.70 -6.26
CA ASN A 34 2.69 16.14 -6.55
C ASN A 34 2.82 16.42 -8.06
N MET A 35 1.97 15.78 -8.88
CA MET A 35 1.93 15.94 -10.33
C MET A 35 0.50 16.09 -10.84
N ASP A 36 0.32 16.92 -11.86
CA ASP A 36 -0.96 17.16 -12.51
C ASP A 36 -0.86 17.14 -14.04
N GLY A 37 -2.02 17.12 -14.70
CA GLY A 37 -2.15 17.25 -16.15
C GLY A 37 -1.30 16.24 -16.93
N ALA A 38 -0.65 16.72 -18.00
CA ALA A 38 0.13 15.89 -18.90
C ALA A 38 1.33 15.18 -18.24
N SER A 39 1.90 15.77 -17.18
CA SER A 39 2.99 15.18 -16.41
C SER A 39 2.52 13.92 -15.69
N LEU A 40 1.34 14.00 -15.08
CA LEU A 40 0.69 12.88 -14.41
C LEU A 40 0.27 11.80 -15.42
N ASP A 41 -0.26 12.18 -16.58
CA ASP A 41 -0.61 11.23 -17.65
C ASP A 41 0.60 10.41 -18.08
N LYS A 42 1.71 11.08 -18.38
CA LYS A 42 2.96 10.42 -18.77
C LYS A 42 3.50 9.51 -17.66
N PHE A 43 3.40 9.94 -16.40
CA PHE A 43 3.79 9.12 -15.26
C PHE A 43 2.95 7.84 -15.18
N ILE A 44 1.63 7.96 -15.29
CA ILE A 44 0.71 6.81 -15.25
C ILE A 44 0.99 5.86 -16.42
N GLU A 45 1.19 6.37 -17.64
CA GLU A 45 1.55 5.55 -18.81
C GLU A 45 2.83 4.73 -18.58
N GLN A 46 3.83 5.32 -17.93
CA GLN A 46 5.05 4.62 -17.56
C GLN A 46 4.79 3.52 -16.53
N GLN A 47 3.97 3.78 -15.52
CA GLN A 47 3.62 2.78 -14.51
C GLN A 47 2.77 1.63 -15.08
N VAL A 48 1.87 1.93 -16.02
CA VAL A 48 1.11 0.91 -16.77
C VAL A 48 2.07 0.01 -17.55
N THR A 49 3.03 0.61 -18.27
CA THR A 49 3.97 -0.12 -19.12
C THR A 49 4.99 -0.94 -18.31
N ASN A 50 5.50 -0.38 -17.21
CA ASN A 50 6.66 -0.93 -16.50
C ASN A 50 6.31 -1.63 -15.19
N SER A 51 5.14 -1.36 -14.62
CA SER A 51 4.78 -1.79 -13.27
C SER A 51 3.39 -2.43 -13.19
N GLY A 52 2.74 -2.66 -14.33
CA GLY A 52 1.48 -3.43 -14.41
C GLY A 52 0.27 -2.72 -13.83
N TRP A 53 0.31 -1.39 -13.71
CA TRP A 53 -0.85 -0.61 -13.30
C TRP A 53 -1.94 -0.68 -14.37
N ILE A 54 -3.20 -0.58 -13.96
CA ILE A 54 -4.36 -0.56 -14.87
C ILE A 54 -5.18 0.70 -14.60
N VAL A 55 -5.49 1.45 -15.65
CA VAL A 55 -6.38 2.60 -15.56
C VAL A 55 -7.80 2.14 -15.87
N GLU A 56 -8.71 2.28 -14.90
CA GLU A 56 -10.13 2.03 -15.14
C GLU A 56 -10.76 3.18 -15.92
N LYS A 57 -11.54 2.81 -16.96
CA LYS A 57 -12.25 3.77 -17.82
C LYS A 57 -13.40 4.47 -17.09
N GLU A 58 -13.99 3.80 -16.10
CA GLU A 58 -15.09 4.32 -15.30
C GLU A 58 -14.56 4.84 -13.96
N GLY A 59 -14.80 6.12 -13.65
CA GLY A 59 -14.40 6.72 -12.37
C GLY A 59 -12.92 7.10 -12.23
N GLY A 60 -12.08 6.87 -13.25
CA GLY A 60 -10.71 7.37 -13.31
C GLY A 60 -9.79 6.86 -12.19
N SER A 61 -10.04 5.66 -11.69
CA SER A 61 -9.21 5.02 -10.66
C SER A 61 -8.07 4.22 -11.29
N ILE A 62 -6.96 4.13 -10.55
CA ILE A 62 -5.82 3.30 -10.90
C ILE A 62 -5.88 2.04 -10.04
N VAL A 63 -5.88 0.87 -10.70
CA VAL A 63 -5.74 -0.43 -10.06
C VAL A 63 -4.27 -0.81 -10.03
N LEU A 64 -3.77 -1.11 -8.83
CA LEU A 64 -2.38 -1.47 -8.55
C LEU A 64 -2.24 -2.99 -8.53
N PRO A 65 -1.10 -3.55 -9.00
CA PRO A 65 -0.87 -5.00 -8.97
C PRO A 65 -1.03 -5.58 -7.57
N GLN A 66 -1.73 -6.70 -7.46
CA GLN A 66 -1.87 -7.39 -6.18
C GLN A 66 -0.53 -7.95 -5.71
N ASN A 67 -0.30 -7.87 -4.40
CA ASN A 67 0.86 -8.42 -3.70
C ASN A 67 0.46 -8.89 -2.29
N GLU A 68 1.42 -9.43 -1.54
CA GLU A 68 1.22 -9.99 -0.20
C GLU A 68 0.78 -8.98 0.87
N PHE A 69 0.84 -7.67 0.58
CA PHE A 69 0.54 -6.59 1.50
C PHE A 69 -0.77 -5.88 1.18
N ASN A 70 -1.10 -5.74 -0.10
CA ASN A 70 -2.27 -4.98 -0.53
C ASN A 70 -3.53 -5.82 -0.69
N HIS A 71 -3.54 -7.12 -0.36
CA HIS A 71 -4.77 -7.90 -0.33
C HIS A 71 -5.48 -7.82 1.03
N PRO A 72 -6.81 -7.55 1.08
CA PRO A 72 -7.57 -7.53 2.32
C PRO A 72 -7.79 -8.95 2.82
N GLU A 73 -6.72 -9.58 3.30
CA GLU A 73 -6.80 -10.84 4.03
C GLU A 73 -6.88 -10.54 5.52
N LEU A 74 -7.88 -11.12 6.20
CA LEU A 74 -7.87 -11.22 7.64
C LEU A 74 -6.70 -12.12 8.05
N LYS A 75 -5.52 -11.54 8.30
CA LYS A 75 -4.43 -12.23 8.98
C LYS A 75 -4.94 -12.54 10.40
N LYS A 76 -5.51 -13.74 10.57
CA LYS A 76 -5.79 -14.29 11.89
C LYS A 76 -4.44 -14.40 12.60
N ASN A 77 -4.14 -13.45 13.48
CA ASN A 77 -3.03 -13.57 14.42
C ASN A 77 -3.40 -14.66 15.43
N THR A 78 -3.25 -15.92 15.02
CA THR A 78 -3.40 -17.09 15.92
C THR A 78 -2.35 -17.09 17.03
N GLY A 79 -1.38 -16.16 16.99
CA GLY A 79 -0.21 -16.09 17.88
C GLY A 79 -0.33 -15.19 19.12
N GLU A 80 -1.39 -14.40 19.29
CA GLU A 80 -1.60 -13.58 20.50
C GLU A 80 -2.59 -14.20 21.50
N ASN A 81 -2.80 -15.51 21.43
CA ASN A 81 -3.53 -16.22 22.48
C ASN A 81 -2.51 -16.80 23.46
N VAL A 82 -2.55 -16.36 24.73
CA VAL A 82 -1.84 -17.05 25.81
C VAL A 82 -2.67 -18.31 26.17
N PRO A 83 -2.13 -19.53 26.00
CA PRO A 83 -2.84 -20.74 26.36
C PRO A 83 -3.19 -20.75 27.86
N LEU A 84 -4.36 -21.29 28.20
CA LEU A 84 -4.83 -21.36 29.59
C LEU A 84 -3.82 -22.09 30.49
N GLU A 85 -3.11 -23.09 29.98
CA GLU A 85 -2.04 -23.78 30.71
C GLU A 85 -0.87 -22.89 31.13
N HIS A 86 -0.60 -21.78 30.44
CA HIS A 86 0.40 -20.78 30.85
C HIS A 86 -0.13 -19.84 31.95
N ILE A 87 -1.44 -19.57 31.96
CA ILE A 87 -2.10 -18.77 33.00
C ILE A 87 -2.23 -19.58 34.30
N ALA A 88 -2.64 -20.84 34.21
CA ALA A 88 -2.89 -21.70 35.36
C ALA A 88 -1.65 -21.98 36.24
N ARG A 89 -0.43 -21.83 35.69
CA ARG A 89 0.83 -21.94 36.46
C ARG A 89 1.14 -20.74 37.35
N ILE A 90 0.49 -19.60 37.14
CA ILE A 90 0.69 -18.38 37.95
C ILE A 90 -0.21 -18.43 39.20
N PHE A 91 -1.36 -19.11 39.13
CA PHE A 91 -2.34 -19.18 40.21
C PHE A 91 -2.09 -20.16 41.38
N PRO A 92 -1.14 -21.14 41.40
CA PRO A 92 -0.99 -22.01 42.56
C PRO A 92 -0.13 -21.42 43.69
N ILE A 93 0.36 -20.17 43.60
CA ILE A 93 1.28 -19.58 44.59
C ILE A 93 0.58 -18.57 45.53
N LEU A 94 -0.75 -18.54 45.57
CA LEU A 94 -1.54 -17.76 46.54
C LEU A 94 -2.38 -18.67 47.44
N GLY A 95 -1.73 -19.68 48.02
CA GLY A 95 -2.24 -20.53 49.10
C GLY A 95 -1.21 -20.65 50.20
#